data_AF-A0AAN5LED7-F1
#
_entry.id   AF-A0AAN5LED7-F1
#
_cell.length_a   1.000
_cell.length_b   1.000
_cell.length_c   1.000
_cell.angle_alpha   90.00
_cell.angle_beta   90.00
_cell.angle_gamma   90.00
#
_symmetry.space_group_name_H-M   'P 1'
#
loop_
_entity.id
_entity.type
_entity.pdbx_description
1 polymer ?
#
loop_
_entity_poly.entity_id
_entity_poly.type
_entity_poly.pdbx_seq_one_letter_code
_entity_poly.pdbx_strand_id
1 'polypeptide(L)'
;EGAQVTLKNPTPYHITVAWLGTDRRQPLKGFSEGVMVPPFGSLPVKATLPAASASLWVGYVDDYGGLKMNRYTCNALRCAL
;
A
#
# COMPACT_ATOMS: atom_id res chain seq x y z
N GLU A 1 -10.46 -6.22 -15.17
CA GLU A 1 -9.82 -4.90 -15.00
C GLU A 1 -9.45 -4.66 -13.54
N GLY A 2 -8.45 -3.82 -13.29
CA GLY A 2 -8.05 -3.41 -11.95
C GLY A 2 -7.47 -2.00 -11.97
N ALA A 3 -7.49 -1.33 -10.82
CA ALA A 3 -7.04 0.06 -10.69
C ALA A 3 -5.55 0.12 -10.36
N GLN A 4 -4.87 1.14 -10.90
CA GLN A 4 -3.53 1.50 -10.44
C GLN A 4 -3.59 2.05 -9.02
N VAL A 5 -2.63 1.67 -8.20
CA VAL A 5 -2.54 2.12 -6.80
C VAL A 5 -1.60 3.32 -6.69
N THR A 6 -2.04 4.36 -5.99
CA THR A 6 -1.19 5.49 -5.58
C THR A 6 -1.15 5.54 -4.06
N LEU A 7 0.06 5.51 -3.50
CA LEU A 7 0.28 5.65 -2.06
C LEU A 7 0.39 7.13 -1.72
N LYS A 8 -0.36 7.59 -0.71
CA LYS A 8 -0.30 8.96 -0.21
C LYS A 8 0.24 8.96 1.21
N ASN A 9 1.31 9.70 1.45
CA ASN A 9 1.92 9.86 2.75
C ASN A 9 1.57 11.25 3.30
N PRO A 10 0.66 11.38 4.27
CA PRO A 10 0.33 12.67 4.87
C PRO A 10 1.29 13.09 6.00
N THR A 11 2.35 12.32 6.27
CA THR A 11 3.25 12.51 7.42
C THR A 11 4.55 13.23 7.01
N PRO A 12 5.30 13.81 7.97
CA PRO A 12 6.60 14.41 7.71
C PRO A 12 7.77 13.39 7.61
N TYR A 13 7.50 12.08 7.58
CA TYR A 13 8.53 11.04 7.58
C TYR A 13 8.53 10.24 6.28
N HIS A 14 9.66 9.64 5.91
CA HIS A 14 9.69 8.65 4.84
C HIS A 14 9.02 7.36 5.33
N ILE A 15 8.15 6.79 4.50
CA ILE A 15 7.48 5.51 4.80
C ILE A 15 7.95 4.47 3.79
N THR A 16 8.61 3.43 4.28
CA THR A 16 9.00 2.27 3.46
C THR A 16 7.84 1.28 3.43
N VAL A 17 7.14 1.18 2.29
CA VAL A 17 6.08 0.20 2.06
C VAL A 17 6.68 -1.02 1.37
N ALA A 18 6.67 -2.15 2.08
CA ALA A 18 7.26 -3.41 1.63
C ALA A 18 6.22 -4.44 1.20
N TRP A 19 4.92 -4.21 1.48
CA TRP A 19 3.86 -5.14 1.11
C TRP A 19 2.56 -4.41 0.74
N LEU A 20 1.92 -4.87 -0.32
CA LEU A 20 0.54 -4.52 -0.68
C LEU A 20 -0.19 -5.81 -1.08
N GLY A 21 -1.38 -6.07 -0.55
CA GLY A 21 -2.18 -7.25 -0.91
C GLY A 21 -3.64 -7.11 -0.54
N THR A 22 -4.57 -7.77 -1.24
CA THR A 22 -5.98 -7.83 -0.79
C THR A 22 -6.14 -8.69 0.47
N ASP A 23 -5.18 -9.57 0.70
CA ASP A 23 -4.96 -10.36 1.91
C ASP A 23 -3.47 -10.35 2.33
N ARG A 24 -3.12 -11.18 3.31
CA ARG A 24 -1.73 -11.32 3.82
C ARG A 24 -0.98 -12.52 3.23
N ARG A 25 -1.56 -13.21 2.24
CA ARG A 25 -1.02 -14.45 1.67
C ARG A 25 -0.18 -14.16 0.43
N GLN A 26 -0.64 -13.24 -0.41
CA GLN A 26 0.04 -12.89 -1.65
C GLN A 26 0.06 -11.37 -1.89
N PRO A 27 1.16 -10.83 -2.44
CA PRO A 27 1.20 -9.43 -2.83
C PRO A 27 0.30 -9.17 -4.04
N LEU A 28 -0.07 -7.91 -4.25
CA LEU A 28 -0.77 -7.46 -5.45
C LEU A 28 0.07 -7.74 -6.68
N LYS A 29 -0.60 -8.13 -7.77
CA LYS A 29 0.06 -8.35 -9.06
C LYS A 29 0.82 -7.09 -9.49
N GLY A 30 2.10 -7.29 -9.80
CA GLY A 30 3.04 -6.25 -10.22
C GLY A 30 3.88 -5.65 -9.08
N PHE A 31 3.43 -5.77 -7.82
CA PHE A 31 4.17 -5.22 -6.68
C PHE A 31 5.26 -6.20 -6.26
N SER A 32 6.43 -6.10 -6.90
CA SER A 32 7.57 -7.01 -6.69
C SER A 32 8.64 -6.46 -5.75
N GLU A 33 8.70 -5.14 -5.57
CA GLU A 33 9.74 -4.45 -4.80
C GLU A 33 9.11 -3.42 -3.87
N GLY A 34 9.70 -3.27 -2.68
CA GLY A 34 9.31 -2.24 -1.73
C GLY A 34 9.61 -0.83 -2.27
N VAL A 35 8.80 0.13 -1.84
CA VAL A 35 8.93 1.53 -2.26
C VAL A 35 9.04 2.44 -1.04
N MET A 36 9.77 3.54 -1.20
CA MET A 36 9.89 4.57 -0.17
C MET A 36 9.04 5.78 -0.57
N VAL A 37 7.99 6.07 0.18
CA VAL A 37 7.06 7.18 -0.08
C VAL A 37 7.58 8.42 0.64
N PRO A 38 7.84 9.54 -0.07
CA PRO A 38 8.40 10.74 0.54
C PRO A 38 7.40 11.45 1.47
N PRO A 39 7.88 12.25 2.44
CA PRO A 39 7.05 13.10 3.27
C PRO A 39 6.07 13.94 2.47
N PHE A 40 4.80 14.00 2.91
CA PHE A 40 3.72 14.74 2.25
C PHE A 40 3.50 14.41 0.76
N GLY A 41 4.09 13.32 0.28
CA GLY A 41 4.13 12.95 -1.13
C GLY A 41 3.03 11.98 -1.55
N SER A 42 2.91 11.82 -2.86
CA SER A 42 2.11 10.76 -3.49
C SER A 42 2.99 9.99 -4.47
N LEU A 43 2.93 8.67 -4.40
CA LEU A 43 3.76 7.78 -5.21
C LEU A 43 2.87 6.74 -5.91
N PRO A 44 2.71 6.81 -7.25
CA PRO A 44 2.09 5.72 -8.00
C PRO A 44 3.00 4.49 -7.93
N VAL A 45 2.41 3.32 -7.71
CA VAL A 45 3.15 2.05 -7.65
C VAL A 45 2.73 1.15 -8.79
N LYS A 46 3.67 0.29 -9.23
CA LYS A 46 3.38 -0.77 -10.20
C LYS A 46 2.59 -1.89 -9.51
N ALA A 47 1.35 -1.64 -9.13
CA ALA A 47 0.46 -2.62 -8.50
C ALA A 47 -0.94 -2.47 -9.08
N THR A 48 -1.60 -3.59 -9.36
CA THR A 48 -2.99 -3.60 -9.80
C THR A 48 -3.88 -4.10 -8.65
N LEU A 49 -4.77 -3.23 -8.15
CA LEU A 49 -5.80 -3.63 -7.21
C LEU A 49 -7.01 -4.19 -7.98
N PRO A 50 -7.47 -5.43 -7.69
CA PRO A 50 -8.67 -5.97 -8.30
C PRO A 50 -9.88 -5.07 -8.08
N ALA A 51 -10.71 -4.90 -9.10
CA ALA A 51 -11.99 -4.20 -8.98
C ALA A 51 -12.84 -4.83 -7.86
N ALA A 52 -13.58 -4.01 -7.11
CA ALA A 52 -14.39 -4.40 -5.95
C ALA A 52 -13.62 -4.98 -4.74
N SER A 53 -12.31 -4.77 -4.65
CA SER A 53 -11.57 -5.09 -3.41
C SER A 53 -12.10 -4.26 -2.24
N ALA A 54 -12.67 -4.91 -1.22
CA ALA A 54 -13.19 -4.24 -0.03
C ALA A 54 -12.09 -3.90 1.00
N SER A 55 -10.91 -4.50 0.88
CA SER A 55 -9.78 -4.23 1.76
C SER A 55 -8.44 -4.29 1.05
N LEU A 56 -7.49 -3.53 1.60
CA LEU A 56 -6.10 -3.51 1.20
C LEU A 56 -5.23 -3.65 2.45
N TRP A 57 -4.37 -4.65 2.48
CA TRP A 57 -3.31 -4.77 3.47
C TRP A 57 -2.08 -4.01 2.98
N VAL A 58 -1.58 -3.13 3.84
CA VAL A 58 -0.36 -2.36 3.60
C VAL A 58 0.64 -2.74 4.68
N GLY A 59 1.79 -3.25 4.27
CA GLY A 59 2.92 -3.55 5.15
C GLY A 59 3.99 -2.48 5.02
N TYR A 60 4.31 -1.81 6.13
CA TYR A 60 5.42 -0.86 6.20
C TYR A 60 6.49 -1.33 7.16
N VAL A 61 7.73 -0.89 6.94
CA VAL A 61 8.86 -1.17 7.84
C VAL A 61 8.95 -0.04 8.87
N ASP A 62 8.93 -0.38 10.16
CA ASP A 62 9.10 0.58 11.25
C ASP A 62 10.58 0.88 11.53
N ASP A 63 10.84 1.83 12.43
CA ASP A 63 12.19 2.29 12.78
C ASP A 63 13.08 1.20 13.41
N TYR A 64 12.48 0.10 13.88
CA TYR A 64 13.18 -1.06 14.42
C TYR A 64 13.41 -2.15 13.36
N GLY A 65 13.06 -1.90 12.10
CA GLY A 65 13.17 -2.85 10.99
C GLY A 65 12.05 -3.89 10.92
N GLY A 66 11.00 -3.75 11.74
CA GLY A 66 9.88 -4.68 11.79
C GLY A 66 8.83 -4.40 10.71
N LEU A 67 8.33 -5.44 10.06
CA LEU A 67 7.20 -5.32 9.13
C LEU A 67 5.87 -5.21 9.91
N LYS A 68 5.23 -4.05 9.84
CA LYS A 68 3.92 -3.77 10.44
C LYS A 68 2.84 -3.81 9.37
N MET A 69 1.81 -4.62 9.64
CA MET A 69 0.70 -4.88 8.70
C MET A 69 -0.56 -4.16 9.13
N ASN A 70 -1.02 -3.23 8.30
CA ASN A 70 -2.23 -2.47 8.51
C ASN A 70 -3.30 -2.88 7.51
N ARG A 71 -4.54 -3.06 7.98
CA ARG A 71 -5.70 -3.35 7.12
C ARG A 71 -6.46 -2.06 6.85
N TYR A 72 -6.57 -1.70 5.58
CA TYR A 72 -7.35 -0.58 5.08
C TYR A 72 -8.68 -1.08 4.55
N THR A 73 -9.73 -0.28 4.75
CA THR A 73 -11.05 -0.47 4.14
C THR A 73 -11.14 0.35 2.86
N CYS A 74 -11.60 -0.27 1.79
CA CYS A 74 -11.66 0.35 0.47
C CYS A 74 -13.09 0.60 0.02
N ASN A 75 -13.30 1.73 -0.66
CA ASN A 75 -14.47 1.99 -1.49
C ASN A 75 -14.05 2.06 -2.96
N ALA A 76 -14.95 2.50 -3.85
CA ALA A 76 -14.69 2.56 -5.29
C ALA A 76 -13.47 3.43 -5.70
N LEU A 77 -13.04 4.37 -4.86
CA LEU A 77 -12.03 5.37 -5.21
C LEU A 77 -10.81 5.39 -4.27
N ARG A 78 -10.96 4.99 -3.00
CA ARG A 78 -9.90 5.12 -1.99
C ARG A 78 -9.94 3.99 -0.96
N CYS A 79 -8.77 3.70 -0.41
CA CYS A 79 -8.60 2.88 0.78
C CYS A 79 -8.14 3.76 1.95
N ALA A 80 -8.72 3.58 3.13
CA ALA A 80 -8.38 4.29 4.36
C ALA A 80 -8.28 3.30 5.52
N LEU A 81 -7.42 3.61 6.51
CA LEU A 81 -7.29 2.82 7.72
C LEU A 81 -8.59 2.90 8.54
#